data_AF-A0A165E8L6-F1
#
_entry.id   AF-A0A165E8L6-F1
#
_cell.length_a   1.000
_cell.length_b   1.000
_cell.length_c   1.000
_cell.angle_alpha   90.00
_cell.angle_beta   90.00
_cell.angle_gamma   90.00
#
_symmetry.space_group_name_H-M   'P 1'
#
loop_
_entity.id
_entity.type
_entity.pdbx_description
1 polymer ?
#
loop_
_entity_poly.entity_id
_entity_poly.type
_entity_poly.pdbx_seq_one_letter_code
_entity_poly.pdbx_strand_id
1 'polypeptide(L)'
;MEAPPSVSDLPGHIYAYELRGPPSEPVALKVGRATNVKNRLGEWGRQCAKEVVLRGLWPPPEGTRERDASLLRGRLKPGDKARCSHRLERLIHLELADISVYSTHLTPEFLAPFPGHLNGAVPASPASPAGKKKPVRRPLTPCEECGKLHREIFTFERASRGKVKGKEWEEVVWPVMERWGRFVEMVYEDDVE
;
A
#
# COMPACT_ATOMS: atom_id res chain seq x y z
N MET A 1 -17.19 -3.12 -5.59
CA MET A 1 -16.35 -3.06 -6.79
C MET A 1 -17.18 -3.66 -7.91
N GLU A 2 -18.17 -2.92 -8.41
CA GLU A 2 -19.31 -3.50 -9.15
C GLU A 2 -19.27 -3.23 -10.66
N ALA A 3 -18.45 -2.28 -11.10
CA ALA A 3 -18.29 -1.98 -12.52
C ALA A 3 -17.23 -2.89 -13.16
N PRO A 4 -17.43 -3.39 -14.40
CA PRO A 4 -16.41 -4.18 -15.11
C PRO A 4 -15.12 -3.37 -15.35
N PRO A 5 -13.96 -4.02 -15.52
CA PRO A 5 -12.70 -3.35 -15.86
C PRO A 5 -12.87 -2.41 -17.06
N SER A 6 -12.39 -1.19 -16.92
CA SER A 6 -12.43 -0.20 -18.00
C SER A 6 -11.20 -0.33 -18.89
N VAL A 7 -11.24 0.17 -20.13
CA VAL A 7 -10.06 0.22 -21.03
C VAL A 7 -8.90 1.02 -20.42
N SER A 8 -9.19 1.92 -19.47
CA SER A 8 -8.19 2.65 -18.69
C SER A 8 -7.51 1.84 -17.58
N ASP A 9 -8.02 0.66 -17.22
CA ASP A 9 -7.45 -0.22 -16.19
C ASP A 9 -6.25 -1.02 -16.73
N LEU A 10 -5.18 -0.29 -17.09
CA LEU A 10 -3.96 -0.89 -17.64
C LEU A 10 -3.23 -1.76 -16.61
N PRO A 11 -2.65 -2.90 -17.04
CA PRO A 11 -1.76 -3.69 -16.20
C PRO A 11 -0.52 -2.90 -15.77
N GLY A 12 -0.08 -3.09 -14.54
CA GLY A 12 1.08 -2.40 -13.99
C GLY A 12 1.55 -2.99 -12.67
N HIS A 13 2.48 -2.29 -12.02
CA HIS A 13 3.04 -2.67 -10.73
C HIS A 13 2.61 -1.67 -9.67
N ILE A 14 2.41 -2.15 -8.45
CA ILE A 14 2.37 -1.30 -7.27
C ILE A 14 3.78 -1.23 -6.69
N TYR A 15 4.23 -0.03 -6.36
CA TYR A 15 5.51 0.22 -5.72
C TYR A 15 5.31 0.99 -4.43
N ALA A 16 6.25 0.83 -3.51
CA ALA A 16 6.29 1.61 -2.29
C ALA A 16 7.66 2.23 -2.03
N TYR A 17 7.66 3.52 -1.66
CA TYR A 17 8.84 4.21 -1.15
C TYR A 17 8.67 4.52 0.33
N GLU A 18 9.75 4.40 1.08
CA GLU A 18 9.89 5.15 2.32
C GLU A 18 10.50 6.52 2.01
N LEU A 19 9.85 7.56 2.50
CA LEU A 19 10.35 8.93 2.47
C LEU A 19 11.27 9.06 3.68
N ARG A 20 12.55 9.37 3.45
CA ARG A 20 13.50 9.57 4.55
C ARG A 20 13.09 10.77 5.38
N GLY A 21 13.21 10.60 6.69
CA GLY A 21 12.96 11.60 7.72
C GLY A 21 13.74 11.23 8.98
N PRO A 22 13.83 12.12 9.96
CA PRO A 22 14.54 11.85 11.20
C PRO A 22 13.92 10.67 11.95
N PRO A 23 14.70 9.90 12.74
CA PRO A 23 14.20 8.74 13.48
C PRO A 23 13.10 9.07 14.51
N SER A 24 13.02 10.34 14.95
CA SER A 24 11.98 10.83 15.87
C SER A 24 10.63 11.07 15.20
N GLU A 25 10.60 11.20 13.87
CA GLU A 25 9.36 11.42 13.14
C GLU A 25 8.66 10.11 12.80
N PRO A 26 7.32 10.13 12.63
CA PRO A 26 6.56 9.04 12.05
C PRO A 26 7.15 8.55 10.71
N VAL A 27 6.95 7.27 10.40
CA VAL A 27 7.39 6.68 9.13
C VAL A 27 6.43 7.12 8.02
N ALA A 28 6.96 7.75 6.98
CA ALA A 28 6.18 8.14 5.80
C ALA A 28 6.44 7.17 4.65
N LEU A 29 5.40 6.45 4.22
CA LEU A 29 5.44 5.50 3.11
C LEU A 29 4.54 5.99 1.98
N LYS A 30 5.11 6.14 0.78
CA LYS A 30 4.38 6.42 -0.45
C LYS A 30 4.07 5.12 -1.16
N VAL A 31 2.80 4.87 -1.49
CA VAL A 31 2.38 3.72 -2.29
C VAL A 31 1.77 4.22 -3.59
N GLY A 32 2.25 3.73 -4.74
CA GLY A 32 1.71 4.15 -6.03
C GLY A 32 1.81 3.08 -7.08
N ARG A 33 1.22 3.35 -8.25
CA ARG A 33 1.26 2.45 -9.40
C ARG A 33 2.15 2.96 -10.53
N ALA A 34 2.69 2.04 -11.32
CA ALA A 34 3.40 2.35 -12.57
C ALA A 34 3.29 1.21 -13.58
N THR A 35 3.09 1.53 -14.86
CA THR A 35 3.24 0.56 -15.95
C THR A 35 4.72 0.26 -16.25
N ASN A 36 5.60 1.22 -15.96
CA ASN A 36 7.05 1.09 -15.98
C ASN A 36 7.66 1.73 -14.73
N VAL A 37 7.96 0.89 -13.74
CA VAL A 37 8.50 1.29 -12.44
C VAL A 37 9.85 1.99 -12.56
N LYS A 38 10.74 1.54 -13.45
CA LYS A 38 12.09 2.13 -13.62
C LYS A 38 12.04 3.59 -14.05
N ASN A 39 11.12 3.91 -14.97
CA ASN A 39 10.87 5.28 -15.41
C ASN A 39 10.26 6.10 -14.27
N ARG A 40 9.26 5.53 -13.58
CA ARG A 40 8.58 6.20 -12.47
C ARG A 40 9.52 6.55 -11.31
N LEU A 41 10.49 5.68 -10.99
CA LEU A 41 11.56 5.96 -10.02
C LEU A 41 12.34 7.23 -10.37
N GLY A 42 12.54 7.51 -11.66
CA GLY A 42 13.27 8.69 -12.13
C GLY A 42 12.46 9.97 -12.13
N GLU A 43 11.15 9.86 -12.35
CA GLU A 43 10.23 11.00 -12.38
C GLU A 43 9.95 11.54 -10.98
N TRP A 44 9.84 10.67 -9.98
CA TRP A 44 9.47 11.10 -8.63
C TRP A 44 10.43 12.15 -8.08
N GLY A 45 11.75 11.94 -8.22
CA GLY A 45 12.75 12.91 -7.78
C GLY A 45 12.67 14.27 -8.50
N ARG A 46 12.02 14.35 -9.68
CA ARG A 46 11.73 15.62 -10.36
C ARG A 46 10.42 16.27 -9.89
N GLN A 47 9.47 15.47 -9.41
CA GLN A 47 8.16 15.93 -8.95
C GLN A 47 8.20 16.40 -7.49
N CYS A 48 9.04 15.77 -6.68
CA CYS A 48 9.21 16.06 -5.26
C CYS A 48 10.66 15.74 -4.86
N ALA A 49 11.34 16.70 -4.23
CA ALA A 49 12.77 16.62 -3.93
C ALA A 49 13.10 15.74 -2.70
N LYS A 50 12.10 15.11 -2.08
CA LYS A 50 12.32 14.29 -0.88
C LYS A 50 13.12 13.03 -1.19
N GLU A 51 14.12 12.74 -0.38
CA GLU A 51 14.91 11.51 -0.49
C GLU A 51 14.01 10.29 -0.22
N VAL A 52 14.06 9.31 -1.12
CA VAL A 52 13.21 8.11 -1.06
C VAL A 52 14.02 6.83 -1.17
N VAL A 53 13.55 5.78 -0.51
CA VAL A 53 14.09 4.43 -0.61
C VAL A 53 13.00 3.49 -1.08
N LEU A 54 13.25 2.74 -2.16
CA LEU A 54 12.35 1.68 -2.61
C LEU A 54 12.29 0.58 -1.54
N ARG A 55 11.07 0.29 -1.07
CA ARG A 55 10.80 -0.71 -0.05
C ARG A 55 10.24 -2.01 -0.63
N GLY A 56 9.51 -1.94 -1.74
CA GLY A 56 9.09 -3.14 -2.45
C GLY A 56 8.22 -2.88 -3.65
N LEU A 57 7.86 -4.00 -4.29
CA LEU A 57 7.07 -4.04 -5.51
C LEU A 57 6.08 -5.20 -5.47
N TRP A 58 4.87 -4.93 -5.98
CA TRP A 58 3.89 -5.95 -6.31
C TRP A 58 3.55 -5.90 -7.81
N PRO A 59 3.41 -7.04 -8.49
CA PRO A 59 3.82 -8.38 -8.03
C PRO A 59 5.34 -8.47 -7.79
N PRO A 60 5.78 -9.35 -6.87
CA PRO A 60 7.20 -9.56 -6.61
C PRO A 60 7.89 -10.18 -7.83
N PRO A 61 9.22 -10.06 -7.96
CA PRO A 61 9.97 -10.68 -9.05
C PRO A 61 9.86 -12.21 -9.01
N GLU A 62 9.69 -12.84 -10.18
CA GLU A 62 9.67 -14.31 -10.27
C GLU A 62 10.94 -14.95 -9.71
N GLY A 63 10.79 -16.12 -9.07
CA GLY A 63 11.89 -16.91 -8.55
C GLY A 63 12.66 -16.29 -7.38
N THR A 64 12.21 -15.14 -6.86
CA THR A 64 12.83 -14.48 -5.71
C THR A 64 11.90 -14.59 -4.51
N ARG A 65 12.42 -15.00 -3.33
CA ARG A 65 11.64 -14.88 -2.09
C ARG A 65 11.34 -13.39 -1.90
N GLU A 66 10.11 -13.05 -1.51
CA GLU A 66 9.57 -11.68 -1.49
C GLU A 66 10.48 -10.64 -0.80
N ARG A 67 11.34 -11.06 0.15
CA ARG A 67 12.32 -10.20 0.85
C ARG A 67 13.69 -10.04 0.18
N ASP A 68 14.03 -10.87 -0.81
CA ASP A 68 15.38 -10.94 -1.41
C ASP A 68 15.47 -10.22 -2.76
N ALA A 69 14.38 -9.60 -3.23
CA ALA A 69 14.35 -8.84 -4.47
C ALA A 69 15.34 -7.67 -4.45
N SER A 70 16.20 -7.57 -5.46
CA SER A 70 17.11 -6.41 -5.58
C SER A 70 16.31 -5.15 -5.87
N LEU A 71 16.13 -4.31 -4.85
CA LEU A 71 15.43 -3.02 -4.93
C LEU A 71 16.33 -1.89 -5.47
N LEU A 72 17.58 -2.21 -5.80
CA LEU A 72 18.48 -1.26 -6.44
C LEU A 72 17.97 -0.94 -7.84
N ARG A 73 17.74 0.36 -8.11
CA ARG A 73 17.14 0.87 -9.36
C ARG A 73 17.71 0.25 -10.64
N GLY A 74 19.03 0.06 -10.71
CA GLY A 74 19.70 -0.52 -11.88
C GLY A 74 19.55 -2.04 -12.05
N ARG A 75 19.20 -2.76 -10.98
CA ARG A 75 19.04 -4.22 -10.95
C ARG A 75 17.59 -4.67 -10.74
N LEU A 76 16.67 -3.72 -10.59
CA LEU A 76 15.24 -3.98 -10.39
C LEU A 76 14.69 -4.77 -11.58
N LYS A 77 14.22 -5.98 -11.31
CA LYS A 77 13.44 -6.81 -12.25
C LYS A 77 12.03 -6.92 -11.67
N PRO A 78 11.07 -6.11 -12.13
CA PRO A 78 9.69 -6.27 -11.67
C PRO A 78 9.14 -7.63 -12.15
N GLY A 79 8.22 -8.23 -11.38
CA GLY A 79 7.50 -9.42 -11.82
C GLY A 79 6.50 -9.12 -12.94
N ASP A 80 5.60 -10.05 -13.21
CA ASP A 80 4.51 -9.82 -14.16
C ASP A 80 3.60 -8.68 -13.70
N LYS A 81 2.96 -8.01 -14.66
CA LYS A 81 2.11 -6.85 -14.34
C LYS A 81 0.81 -7.34 -13.71
N ALA A 82 0.46 -6.76 -12.56
CA ALA A 82 -0.86 -6.96 -11.95
C ALA A 82 -1.96 -6.40 -12.86
N ARG A 83 -3.04 -7.17 -13.00
CA ARG A 83 -4.28 -6.73 -13.64
C ARG A 83 -4.94 -5.64 -12.81
N CYS A 84 -5.77 -4.80 -13.44
CA CYS A 84 -6.57 -3.79 -12.76
C CYS A 84 -5.78 -2.91 -11.76
N SER A 85 -4.53 -2.55 -12.11
CA SER A 85 -3.56 -1.92 -11.18
C SER A 85 -4.07 -0.60 -10.56
N HIS A 86 -4.96 0.11 -11.26
CA HIS A 86 -5.64 1.31 -10.76
C HIS A 86 -6.60 1.00 -9.60
N ARG A 87 -7.40 -0.06 -9.74
CA ARG A 87 -8.33 -0.51 -8.70
C ARG A 87 -7.58 -1.10 -7.52
N LEU A 88 -6.54 -1.88 -7.80
CA LEU A 88 -5.64 -2.43 -6.78
C LEU A 88 -5.02 -1.30 -5.93
N GLU A 89 -4.43 -0.29 -6.58
CA GLU A 89 -3.89 0.89 -5.88
C GLU A 89 -4.96 1.56 -5.01
N ARG A 90 -6.18 1.71 -5.54
CA ARG A 90 -7.27 2.35 -4.80
C ARG A 90 -7.67 1.57 -3.56
N LEU A 91 -7.77 0.24 -3.62
CA LEU A 91 -8.07 -0.62 -2.47
C LEU A 91 -7.00 -0.49 -1.39
N ILE A 92 -5.74 -0.59 -1.80
CA ILE A 92 -4.59 -0.45 -0.91
C ILE A 92 -4.63 0.93 -0.25
N HIS A 93 -4.88 1.99 -1.01
CA HIS A 93 -4.96 3.35 -0.46
C HIS A 93 -6.11 3.54 0.54
N LEU A 94 -7.25 2.88 0.33
CA LEU A 94 -8.38 2.95 1.26
C LEU A 94 -8.00 2.31 2.60
N GLU A 95 -7.49 1.08 2.58
CA GLU A 95 -7.11 0.39 3.82
C GLU A 95 -5.94 1.10 4.53
N LEU A 96 -4.89 1.49 3.81
CA LEU A 96 -3.76 2.21 4.40
C LEU A 96 -4.17 3.59 4.94
N ALA A 97 -5.16 4.26 4.34
CA ALA A 97 -5.67 5.51 4.86
C ALA A 97 -6.33 5.31 6.22
N ASP A 98 -7.16 4.27 6.37
CA ASP A 98 -7.82 3.96 7.63
C ASP A 98 -6.80 3.53 8.70
N ILE A 99 -5.86 2.65 8.37
CA ILE A 99 -4.79 2.24 9.29
C ILE A 99 -3.99 3.46 9.77
N SER A 100 -3.61 4.36 8.85
CA SER A 100 -2.84 5.57 9.16
C SER A 100 -3.62 6.56 10.03
N VAL A 101 -4.93 6.72 9.81
CA VAL A 101 -5.78 7.66 10.56
C VAL A 101 -6.05 7.17 11.98
N TYR A 102 -6.26 5.86 12.14
CA TYR A 102 -6.68 5.28 13.43
C TYR A 102 -5.54 4.58 14.17
N SER A 103 -4.32 4.60 13.63
CA SER A 103 -3.16 3.87 14.17
C SER A 103 -3.45 2.41 14.51
N THR A 104 -4.30 1.73 13.73
CA THR A 104 -4.73 0.35 14.04
C THR A 104 -3.56 -0.62 14.02
N HIS A 105 -2.48 -0.31 13.32
CA HIS A 105 -1.24 -1.10 13.32
C HIS A 105 -0.55 -1.20 14.68
N LEU A 106 -0.92 -0.35 15.65
CA LEU A 106 -0.43 -0.41 17.03
C LEU A 106 -1.31 -1.28 17.94
N THR A 107 -2.46 -1.75 17.45
CA THR A 107 -3.40 -2.54 18.23
C THR A 107 -2.98 -4.02 18.29
N PRO A 108 -3.20 -4.71 19.43
CA PRO A 108 -2.92 -6.14 19.54
C PRO A 108 -3.64 -6.99 18.48
N GLU A 109 -4.84 -6.58 18.08
CA GLU A 109 -5.67 -7.28 17.08
C GLU A 109 -5.04 -7.27 15.70
N PHE A 110 -4.39 -6.16 15.31
CA PHE A 110 -3.67 -6.07 14.04
C PHE A 110 -2.41 -6.97 14.03
N LEU A 111 -1.78 -7.14 15.19
CA LEU A 111 -0.58 -7.97 15.38
C LEU A 111 -0.89 -9.46 15.50
N ALA A 112 -2.16 -9.82 15.71
CA ALA A 112 -2.57 -11.20 15.77
C ALA A 112 -2.36 -11.85 14.39
N PRO A 113 -1.91 -13.11 14.33
CA PRO A 113 -1.91 -13.85 13.08
C PRO A 113 -3.30 -13.74 12.45
N PHE A 114 -3.35 -13.32 11.19
CA PHE A 114 -4.60 -13.34 10.44
C PHE A 114 -5.20 -14.74 10.57
N PRO A 115 -6.50 -14.89 10.91
CA PRO A 115 -7.13 -16.18 10.87
C PRO A 115 -6.95 -16.73 9.45
N GLY A 116 -6.10 -17.76 9.32
CA GLY A 116 -5.91 -18.46 8.07
C GLY A 116 -7.27 -18.96 7.62
N HIS A 117 -7.67 -18.59 6.41
CA HIS A 117 -8.99 -18.88 5.85
C HIS A 117 -10.13 -18.15 6.59
N LEU A 118 -10.57 -17.01 6.04
CA LEU A 118 -11.93 -16.53 6.29
C LEU A 118 -12.88 -17.55 5.66
N ASN A 119 -13.23 -18.60 6.40
CA ASN A 119 -14.34 -19.48 6.06
C ASN A 119 -15.64 -18.69 6.18
N GLY A 120 -15.96 -17.86 5.19
CA GLY A 120 -17.28 -17.27 4.92
C GLY A 120 -17.95 -16.42 6.02
N ALA A 121 -17.39 -16.37 7.23
CA ALA A 121 -17.93 -15.63 8.34
C ALA A 121 -17.43 -14.20 8.24
N VAL A 122 -18.18 -13.38 7.50
CA VAL A 122 -18.08 -11.93 7.58
C VAL A 122 -18.28 -11.57 9.06
N PRO A 123 -17.29 -11.01 9.77
CA PRO A 123 -17.54 -10.49 11.10
C PRO A 123 -18.68 -9.48 10.98
N ALA A 124 -19.75 -9.71 11.74
CA ALA A 124 -20.94 -8.85 11.71
C ALA A 124 -20.48 -7.41 11.80
N SER A 125 -20.82 -6.61 10.79
CA SER A 125 -20.52 -5.18 10.80
C SER A 125 -21.09 -4.61 12.11
N PRO A 126 -20.29 -3.94 12.96
CA PRO A 126 -20.84 -3.29 14.13
C PRO A 126 -21.96 -2.36 13.64
N ALA A 127 -23.15 -2.53 14.21
CA ALA A 127 -24.33 -1.76 13.84
C ALA A 127 -23.95 -0.28 13.81
N SER A 128 -24.10 0.35 12.64
CA SER A 128 -23.76 1.76 12.48
C SER A 128 -24.57 2.58 13.48
N PRO A 129 -23.94 3.38 14.37
CA PRO A 129 -24.70 4.24 15.26
C PRO A 129 -25.54 5.18 14.41
N ALA A 130 -26.84 5.23 14.67
CA ALA A 130 -27.81 6.07 13.98
C ALA A 130 -27.47 7.55 14.22
N GLY A 131 -26.61 8.11 13.37
CA GLY A 131 -26.20 9.49 13.40
C GLY A 131 -25.26 9.76 12.25
N LYS A 132 -25.57 10.77 11.43
CA LYS A 132 -24.73 11.25 10.33
C LYS A 132 -23.45 11.88 10.89
N LYS A 133 -22.56 11.09 11.50
CA LYS A 133 -21.20 11.53 11.81
C LYS A 133 -20.48 11.66 10.46
N LYS A 134 -19.96 12.84 10.16
CA LYS A 134 -19.14 13.04 8.95
C LYS A 134 -18.01 12.00 8.98
N PRO A 135 -17.69 11.35 7.84
CA PRO A 135 -16.59 10.40 7.80
C PRO A 135 -15.32 11.12 8.24
N VAL A 136 -14.60 10.55 9.20
CA VAL A 136 -13.28 11.04 9.58
C VAL A 136 -12.40 10.91 8.35
N ARG A 137 -11.80 12.02 7.92
CA ARG A 137 -10.89 12.04 6.77
C ARG A 137 -9.49 12.28 7.28
N ARG A 138 -8.50 11.61 6.68
CA ARG A 138 -7.09 11.90 6.93
C ARG A 138 -6.82 13.38 6.63
N PRO A 139 -6.32 14.17 7.60
CA PRO A 139 -5.85 15.51 7.31
C PRO A 139 -4.66 15.41 6.34
N LEU A 140 -4.81 16.03 5.17
CA LEU A 140 -3.77 16.11 4.15
C LEU A 140 -3.10 17.47 4.26
N THR A 141 -1.83 17.49 4.66
CA THR A 141 -1.01 18.69 4.63
C THR A 141 -0.32 18.83 3.26
N PRO A 142 -0.13 20.06 2.76
CA PRO A 142 0.72 20.29 1.60
C PRO A 142 2.13 19.77 1.84
N CYS A 143 2.73 19.16 0.82
CA CYS A 143 4.12 18.75 0.85
C CYS A 143 5.04 19.97 1.02
N GLU A 144 5.98 19.91 1.95
CA GLU A 144 6.95 20.99 2.17
C GLU A 144 7.86 21.21 0.97
N GLU A 145 8.20 20.15 0.22
CA GLU A 145 9.13 20.22 -0.91
C GLU A 145 8.48 20.69 -2.22
N CYS A 146 7.19 20.38 -2.45
CA CYS A 146 6.55 20.65 -3.74
C CYS A 146 5.17 21.32 -3.66
N GLY A 147 4.65 21.59 -2.46
CA GLY A 147 3.37 22.27 -2.22
C GLY A 147 2.11 21.46 -2.56
N LYS A 148 2.24 20.24 -3.10
CA LYS A 148 1.09 19.41 -3.52
C LYS A 148 0.52 18.60 -2.35
N LEU A 149 -0.77 18.27 -2.43
CA LEU A 149 -1.43 17.34 -1.52
C LEU A 149 -1.22 15.90 -1.98
N HIS A 150 -0.32 15.17 -1.33
CA HIS A 150 -0.08 13.76 -1.64
C HIS A 150 -1.05 12.84 -0.90
N ARG A 151 -2.03 12.30 -1.62
CA ARG A 151 -2.99 11.32 -1.10
C ARG A 151 -2.40 9.92 -0.98
N GLU A 152 -1.31 9.71 -1.70
CA GLU A 152 -0.61 8.45 -1.81
C GLU A 152 0.57 8.32 -0.84
N ILE A 153 0.78 9.31 0.03
CA ILE A 153 1.71 9.25 1.17
C ILE A 153 0.90 8.93 2.43
N PHE A 154 1.32 7.89 3.14
CA PHE A 154 0.74 7.41 4.39
C PHE A 154 1.76 7.58 5.51
N THR A 155 1.31 8.06 6.66
CA THR A 155 2.18 8.33 7.80
C THR A 155 1.79 7.40 8.93
N PHE A 156 2.76 6.67 9.48
CA PHE A 156 2.55 5.70 10.55
C PHE A 156 3.36 6.11 11.76
N GLU A 157 2.68 6.23 12.90
CA GLU A 157 3.36 6.37 14.19
C GLU A 157 4.28 5.17 14.41
N ARG A 158 5.52 5.44 14.82
CA ARG A 158 6.50 4.39 15.07
C ARG A 158 6.05 3.53 16.24
N ALA A 159 6.04 2.21 16.04
CA ALA A 159 5.77 1.31 17.14
C ALA A 159 6.91 1.38 18.16
N SER A 160 6.60 1.73 19.41
CA SER A 160 7.61 1.86 20.48
C SER A 160 8.15 0.50 20.96
N ARG A 161 7.34 -0.56 20.82
CA ARG A 161 7.59 -1.95 21.26
C ARG A 161 6.83 -2.94 20.35
N GLY A 162 7.17 -4.23 20.45
CA GLY A 162 6.48 -5.31 19.73
C GLY A 162 7.06 -5.59 18.34
N LYS A 163 6.38 -6.47 17.59
CA LYS A 163 6.85 -6.99 16.29
C LYS A 163 6.95 -5.93 15.19
N VAL A 164 6.09 -4.90 15.24
CA VAL A 164 6.01 -3.82 14.24
C VAL A 164 7.10 -2.76 14.43
N LYS A 165 7.84 -2.76 15.54
CA LYS A 165 8.88 -1.74 15.82
C LYS A 165 9.93 -1.72 14.71
N GLY A 166 9.97 -0.62 13.95
CA GLY A 166 10.91 -0.44 12.85
C GLY A 166 10.64 -1.37 11.65
N LYS A 167 9.46 -1.98 11.62
CA LYS A 167 8.99 -2.90 10.57
C LYS A 167 7.63 -2.48 10.04
N GLU A 168 7.34 -1.18 10.06
CA GLU A 168 6.08 -0.63 9.55
C GLU A 168 5.87 -0.99 8.07
N TRP A 169 6.95 -1.14 7.31
CA TRP A 169 6.87 -1.68 5.95
C TRP A 169 6.46 -3.15 5.93
N GLU A 170 7.22 -4.03 6.60
CA GLU A 170 7.08 -5.49 6.50
C GLU A 170 5.81 -6.02 7.16
N GLU A 171 5.36 -5.37 8.23
CA GLU A 171 4.27 -5.89 9.07
C GLU A 171 2.95 -5.14 8.85
N VAL A 172 2.97 -3.97 8.18
CA VAL A 172 1.75 -3.16 7.95
C VAL A 172 1.50 -2.97 6.47
N VAL A 173 2.41 -2.32 5.74
CA VAL A 173 2.15 -1.92 4.35
C VAL A 173 2.25 -3.09 3.38
N TRP A 174 3.28 -3.93 3.49
CA TRP A 174 3.45 -5.10 2.61
C TRP A 174 2.27 -6.09 2.71
N PRO A 175 1.79 -6.49 3.91
CA PRO A 175 0.66 -7.42 4.02
C PRO A 175 -0.63 -6.87 3.41
N VAL A 176 -0.86 -5.55 3.48
CA VAL A 176 -2.02 -4.91 2.82
C VAL A 176 -1.87 -4.97 1.30
N MET A 177 -0.68 -4.64 0.78
CA MET A 177 -0.39 -4.72 -0.66
C MET A 177 -0.56 -6.14 -1.19
N GLU A 178 0.02 -7.13 -0.51
CA GLU A 178 -0.05 -8.55 -0.88
C GLU A 178 -1.49 -9.07 -0.83
N ARG A 179 -2.24 -8.77 0.23
CA ARG A 179 -3.63 -9.23 0.39
C ARG A 179 -4.53 -8.73 -0.75
N TRP A 180 -4.50 -7.44 -1.05
CA TRP A 180 -5.29 -6.90 -2.15
C TRP A 180 -4.77 -7.35 -3.50
N GLY A 181 -3.45 -7.52 -3.64
CA GLY A 181 -2.82 -8.04 -4.85
C GLY A 181 -3.36 -9.41 -5.21
N ARG A 182 -3.27 -10.36 -4.26
CA ARG A 182 -3.81 -11.71 -4.41
C ARG A 182 -5.33 -11.72 -4.63
N PHE A 183 -6.07 -10.87 -3.92
CA PHE A 183 -7.51 -10.75 -4.10
C PHE A 183 -7.87 -10.34 -5.53
N VAL A 184 -7.19 -9.34 -6.08
CA VAL A 184 -7.42 -8.88 -7.45
C VAL A 184 -7.00 -9.95 -8.46
N GLU A 185 -5.88 -10.63 -8.26
CA GLU A 185 -5.46 -11.74 -9.11
C GLU A 185 -6.53 -12.83 -9.17
N MET A 186 -7.00 -13.31 -8.01
CA MET A 186 -8.07 -14.30 -7.89
C MET A 186 -9.39 -13.85 -8.57
N VAL A 187 -9.83 -12.62 -8.37
CA VAL A 187 -11.12 -12.13 -8.92
C VAL A 187 -11.10 -12.01 -10.45
N TYR A 188 -9.93 -11.79 -11.06
CA TYR A 188 -9.80 -11.58 -12.51
C TYR A 188 -9.03 -12.71 -13.21
N GLU A 189 -8.85 -13.86 -12.55
CA GLU A 189 -8.32 -15.09 -13.14
C GLU A 189 -9.41 -15.81 -13.96
N ASP A 190 -10.68 -15.70 -13.55
CA ASP A 190 -11.85 -16.37 -14.14
C ASP A 190 -12.40 -15.72 -15.44
N ASP A 191 -11.91 -14.54 -15.85
CA ASP A 191 -12.37 -13.84 -17.07
C ASP A 191 -11.66 -14.33 -18.36
N VAL A 192 -11.04 -15.52 -18.32
CA VAL A 192 -10.34 -16.15 -19.46
C VAL A 192 -10.99 -17.50 -19.79
N GLU A 193 -12.20 -17.46 -20.34
CA GLU A 193 -12.76 -18.51 -21.20
C GLU A 193 -13.34 -17.91 -22.48
#